data_AF-A0AA95ME62-F1
#
_entry.id   AF-A0AA95ME62-F1
#
_cell.length_a   1.000
_cell.length_b   1.000
_cell.length_c   1.000
_cell.angle_alpha   90.00
_cell.angle_beta   90.00
_cell.angle_gamma   90.00
#
_symmetry.space_group_name_H-M   'P 1'
#
loop_
_entity.id
_entity.type
_entity.pdbx_description
1 polymer ?
#
loop_
_entity_poly.entity_id
_entity_poly.type
_entity_poly.pdbx_seq_one_letter_code
_entity_poly.pdbx_strand_id
1 'polypeptide(L)'
;MRNLDRYVKEIVSDLPMKDDEKEEFKEELYSHLKEHVNELMIKGYSEDEAIHQAIESFGNNRKLNLELKKAMFPLYKVIRYGWNVVFVTAFLCLVSYSAMEYYHPEFDNTLPLESVVMGFFIVAFIAAAAEAIYEAINQQFKSKLLSNPWLFFLLPSLVFGGIQSLSLFENPEQYQDSLWLDLFAIPIGAFAYLISRQLFTRIFVRNSRDFKENRAS
;
A
#
# COMPACT_ATOMS: atom_id res chain seq x y z
N MET A 1 -4.58 -27.74 24.75
CA MET A 1 -3.63 -27.67 23.58
C MET A 1 -4.23 -27.43 22.17
N ARG A 2 -5.28 -28.11 21.69
CA ARG A 2 -5.81 -27.96 20.29
C ARG A 2 -6.10 -26.52 19.82
N ASN A 3 -6.47 -25.64 20.74
CA ASN A 3 -6.71 -24.22 20.44
C ASN A 3 -5.43 -23.47 20.06
N LEU A 4 -4.30 -23.84 20.66
CA LEU A 4 -2.98 -23.28 20.37
C LEU A 4 -2.53 -23.64 18.96
N ASP A 5 -2.62 -24.92 18.60
CA ASP A 5 -2.28 -25.42 17.25
C ASP A 5 -3.06 -24.71 16.16
N ARG A 6 -4.37 -24.57 16.37
CA ARG A 6 -5.24 -23.84 15.43
C ARG A 6 -4.83 -22.37 15.33
N TYR A 7 -4.54 -21.72 16.44
CA TYR A 7 -4.11 -20.32 16.47
C TYR A 7 -2.80 -20.12 15.69
N VAL A 8 -1.78 -20.94 15.95
CA VAL A 8 -0.50 -20.91 15.23
C VAL A 8 -0.72 -21.19 13.74
N LYS A 9 -1.50 -22.22 13.41
CA LYS A 9 -1.83 -22.57 12.02
C LYS A 9 -2.47 -21.39 11.29
N GLU A 10 -3.41 -20.68 11.92
CA GLU A 10 -4.03 -19.49 11.34
C GLU A 10 -3.02 -18.36 11.10
N ILE A 11 -2.04 -18.17 12.00
CA ILE A 11 -0.96 -17.18 11.82
C ILE A 11 -0.05 -17.53 10.64
N VAL A 12 0.29 -18.80 10.43
CA VAL A 12 1.26 -19.19 9.41
C VAL A 12 0.65 -19.56 8.06
N SER A 13 -0.65 -19.85 8.01
CA SER A 13 -1.31 -20.51 6.87
C SER A 13 -1.22 -19.80 5.51
N ASP A 14 -0.98 -18.49 5.51
CA ASP A 14 -0.89 -17.67 4.31
C ASP A 14 0.44 -16.89 4.22
N LEU A 15 1.44 -17.24 5.04
CA LEU A 15 2.74 -16.58 4.96
C LEU A 15 3.46 -16.96 3.65
N PRO A 16 4.07 -15.99 2.95
CA PRO A 16 4.78 -16.17 1.68
C PRO A 16 6.16 -16.79 1.91
N MET A 17 6.19 -17.96 2.55
CA MET A 17 7.39 -18.73 2.89
C MET A 17 7.35 -20.07 2.17
N LYS A 18 8.52 -20.66 1.91
CA LYS A 18 8.61 -22.04 1.44
C LYS A 18 8.07 -22.99 2.52
N ASP A 19 7.65 -24.19 2.13
CA ASP A 19 6.95 -25.10 3.05
C ASP A 19 7.85 -25.64 4.17
N ASP A 20 9.15 -25.82 3.91
CA ASP A 20 10.18 -26.14 4.90
C ASP A 20 10.38 -25.01 5.91
N GLU A 21 10.63 -23.79 5.43
CA GLU A 21 10.79 -22.60 6.27
C GLU A 21 9.52 -22.27 7.08
N LYS A 22 8.34 -22.55 6.51
CA LYS A 22 7.05 -22.34 7.16
C LYS A 22 6.81 -23.32 8.30
N GLU A 23 7.21 -24.58 8.14
CA GLU A 23 7.05 -25.58 9.20
C GLU A 23 8.03 -25.29 10.35
N GLU A 24 9.28 -24.92 10.06
CA GLU A 24 10.24 -24.48 11.09
C GLU A 24 9.73 -23.27 11.87
N PHE A 25 9.24 -22.23 11.18
CA PHE A 25 8.68 -21.04 11.81
C PHE A 25 7.44 -21.34 12.66
N LYS A 26 6.60 -22.27 12.19
CA LYS A 26 5.41 -22.73 12.93
C LYS A 26 5.81 -23.47 14.20
N GLU A 27 6.82 -24.33 14.14
CA GLU A 27 7.34 -25.05 15.31
C GLU A 27 7.93 -24.08 16.35
N GLU A 28 8.71 -23.10 15.91
CA GLU A 28 9.28 -22.06 16.77
C GLU A 28 8.18 -21.22 17.46
N LEU A 29 7.22 -20.73 16.68
CA LEU A 29 6.09 -19.95 17.20
C LEU A 29 5.24 -20.76 18.18
N TYR A 30 5.00 -22.04 17.88
CA TYR A 30 4.29 -22.95 18.78
C TYR A 30 5.06 -23.18 20.08
N SER A 31 6.39 -23.36 20.00
CA SER A 31 7.25 -23.54 21.18
C SER A 31 7.13 -22.34 22.13
N HIS A 32 7.26 -21.12 21.62
CA HIS A 32 7.16 -19.91 22.44
C HIS A 32 5.79 -19.72 23.09
N LEU A 33 4.72 -19.98 22.34
CA LEU A 33 3.36 -19.94 22.89
C LEU A 33 3.16 -20.99 23.98
N LYS A 34 3.69 -22.20 23.78
CA LYS A 34 3.62 -23.29 24.75
C LYS A 34 4.44 -22.97 26.01
N GLU A 35 5.62 -22.38 25.87
CA GLU A 35 6.41 -21.88 26.99
C GLU A 35 5.61 -20.87 27.82
N HIS A 36 4.96 -19.90 27.16
CA HIS A 36 4.15 -18.91 27.85
C HIS A 36 2.92 -19.52 28.56
N VAL A 37 2.28 -20.52 27.96
CA VAL A 37 1.22 -21.30 28.61
C VAL A 37 1.75 -21.99 29.87
N ASN A 38 2.93 -22.64 29.79
CA ASN A 38 3.53 -23.31 30.95
C ASN A 38 3.85 -22.32 32.08
N GLU A 39 4.35 -21.12 31.76
CA GLU A 39 4.59 -20.06 32.74
C GLU A 39 3.30 -19.64 33.46
N LEU A 40 2.18 -19.53 32.74
CA LEU A 40 0.88 -19.21 33.31
C LEU A 40 0.37 -20.36 34.18
N MET A 41 0.55 -21.61 33.76
CA MET A 41 0.20 -22.77 34.59
C MET A 41 1.01 -22.82 35.90
N ILE A 42 2.30 -22.50 35.86
CA ILE A 42 3.15 -22.38 37.05
C ILE A 42 2.65 -21.28 38.00
N LYS A 43 2.07 -20.20 37.46
CA LYS A 43 1.45 -19.11 38.24
C LYS A 43 0.08 -19.49 38.83
N GLY A 44 -0.41 -20.70 38.59
CA GLY A 44 -1.62 -21.25 39.21
C GLY A 44 -2.87 -21.19 38.33
N TYR A 45 -2.76 -20.80 37.05
CA TYR A 45 -3.88 -20.84 36.11
C TYR A 45 -4.16 -22.29 35.65
N SER A 46 -5.42 -22.60 35.36
CA SER A 46 -5.76 -23.86 34.68
C SER A 46 -5.22 -23.87 33.25
N GLU A 47 -5.06 -25.05 32.63
CA GLU A 47 -4.54 -25.15 31.25
C GLU A 47 -5.38 -24.32 30.27
N ASP A 48 -6.71 -24.35 30.38
CA ASP A 48 -7.59 -23.62 29.48
C ASP A 48 -7.49 -22.09 29.67
N GLU A 49 -7.39 -21.62 30.91
CA GLU A 49 -7.18 -20.19 31.22
C GLU A 49 -5.80 -19.73 30.74
N ALA A 50 -4.76 -20.54 30.96
CA ALA A 50 -3.41 -20.26 30.50
C ALA A 50 -3.33 -20.16 28.98
N ILE A 51 -3.99 -21.07 28.24
CA ILE A 51 -4.07 -21.02 26.77
C ILE A 51 -4.79 -19.75 26.31
N HIS A 52 -5.93 -19.42 26.93
CA HIS A 52 -6.70 -18.24 26.55
C HIS A 52 -5.88 -16.96 26.76
N GLN A 53 -5.25 -16.84 27.92
CA GLN A 53 -4.47 -15.66 28.28
C GLN A 53 -3.17 -15.54 27.49
N ALA A 54 -2.53 -16.66 27.13
CA ALA A 54 -1.37 -16.66 26.24
C ALA A 54 -1.75 -16.16 24.82
N ILE A 55 -2.88 -16.63 24.28
CA ILE A 55 -3.40 -16.17 22.98
C ILE A 55 -3.77 -14.69 23.03
N GLU A 56 -4.43 -14.25 24.10
CA GLU A 56 -4.81 -12.85 24.28
C GLU A 56 -3.57 -11.94 24.37
N SER A 57 -2.52 -12.38 25.07
CA SER A 57 -1.26 -11.65 25.22
C SER A 57 -0.49 -11.55 23.90
N PHE A 58 -0.50 -12.59 23.07
CA PHE A 58 0.05 -12.54 21.71
C PHE A 58 -0.81 -11.67 20.78
N GLY A 59 -2.12 -11.65 20.99
CA GLY A 59 -3.06 -10.80 20.28
C GLY A 59 -3.72 -11.47 19.09
N ASN A 60 -4.34 -10.65 18.23
CA ASN A 60 -5.18 -11.18 17.15
C ASN A 60 -4.36 -11.83 16.02
N ASN A 61 -4.59 -13.11 15.75
CA ASN A 61 -3.90 -13.88 14.71
C ASN A 61 -3.95 -13.24 13.31
N ARG A 62 -5.07 -12.61 12.92
CA ARG A 62 -5.21 -11.94 11.61
C ARG A 62 -4.33 -10.70 11.52
N LYS A 63 -4.18 -9.96 12.62
CA LYS A 63 -3.31 -8.79 12.70
C LYS A 63 -1.83 -9.22 12.67
N LEU A 64 -1.48 -10.24 13.43
CA LEU A 64 -0.15 -10.85 13.46
C LEU A 64 0.28 -11.38 12.09
N ASN A 65 -0.57 -12.18 11.42
CA ASN A 65 -0.30 -12.66 10.06
C ASN A 65 -0.04 -11.52 9.08
N LEU A 66 -0.81 -10.42 9.18
CA LEU A 66 -0.64 -9.26 8.31
C LEU A 66 0.69 -8.54 8.55
N GLU A 67 1.07 -8.36 9.82
CA GLU A 67 2.34 -7.72 10.19
C GLU A 67 3.54 -8.59 9.80
N LEU A 68 3.44 -9.91 10.00
CA LEU A 68 4.43 -10.88 9.56
C LEU A 68 4.57 -10.90 8.03
N LYS A 69 3.48 -10.89 7.26
CA LYS A 69 3.52 -10.75 5.79
C LYS A 69 4.26 -9.49 5.35
N LYS A 70 4.05 -8.37 6.05
CA LYS A 70 4.74 -7.10 5.76
C LYS A 70 6.23 -7.18 6.09
N ALA A 71 6.60 -7.85 7.17
CA ALA A 71 7.99 -8.04 7.57
C ALA A 71 8.73 -9.04 6.66
N MET A 72 8.05 -10.11 6.23
CA MET A 72 8.61 -11.20 5.44
C MET A 72 8.71 -10.91 3.94
N PHE A 73 8.03 -9.88 3.43
CA PHE A 73 8.30 -9.36 2.09
C PHE A 73 9.32 -8.21 2.18
N PRO A 74 10.64 -8.47 2.11
CA PRO A 74 11.63 -7.40 2.04
C PRO A 74 11.40 -6.51 0.81
N LEU A 75 10.80 -7.07 -0.25
CA LEU A 75 10.45 -6.37 -1.47
C LEU A 75 9.05 -5.73 -1.44
N TYR A 76 8.24 -5.86 -0.38
CA TYR A 76 6.88 -5.30 -0.36
C TYR A 76 6.89 -3.80 -0.64
N LYS A 77 7.79 -3.06 0.02
CA LYS A 77 7.95 -1.62 -0.18
C LYS A 77 8.33 -1.31 -1.63
N VAL A 78 9.24 -2.07 -2.21
CA VAL A 78 9.76 -1.90 -3.57
C VAL A 78 8.68 -2.25 -4.61
N ILE A 79 7.96 -3.35 -4.44
CA ILE A 79 6.89 -3.80 -5.34
C ILE A 79 5.71 -2.82 -5.27
N ARG A 80 5.32 -2.38 -4.07
CA ARG A 80 4.27 -1.36 -3.89
C ARG A 80 4.67 -0.05 -4.56
N TYR A 81 5.92 0.36 -4.40
CA TYR A 81 6.47 1.55 -5.06
C TYR A 81 6.43 1.40 -6.58
N GLY A 82 6.98 0.32 -7.13
CA GLY A 82 6.99 0.05 -8.57
C GLY A 82 5.58 -0.01 -9.16
N TRP A 83 4.66 -0.69 -8.48
CA TRP A 83 3.23 -0.71 -8.83
C TRP A 83 2.65 0.71 -8.91
N ASN A 84 2.88 1.53 -7.89
CA ASN A 84 2.35 2.90 -7.87
C ASN A 84 2.91 3.74 -9.02
N VAL A 85 4.23 3.68 -9.27
CA VAL A 85 4.88 4.44 -10.34
C VAL A 85 4.35 4.03 -11.72
N VAL A 86 4.28 2.72 -12.00
CA VAL A 86 3.73 2.20 -13.26
C VAL A 86 2.27 2.61 -13.42
N PHE A 87 1.46 2.45 -12.37
CA PHE A 87 0.03 2.78 -12.42
C PHE A 87 -0.20 4.28 -12.67
N VAL A 88 0.50 5.16 -11.94
CA VAL A 88 0.33 6.62 -12.10
C VAL A 88 0.79 7.07 -13.48
N THR A 89 1.92 6.55 -13.96
CA THR A 89 2.40 6.85 -15.31
C THR A 89 1.38 6.42 -16.36
N ALA A 90 0.90 5.18 -16.29
CA ALA A 90 -0.11 4.67 -17.22
C ALA A 90 -1.42 5.48 -17.16
N PHE A 91 -1.84 5.88 -15.95
CA PHE A 91 -3.04 6.70 -15.76
C PHE A 91 -2.87 8.10 -16.37
N LEU A 92 -1.74 8.77 -16.13
CA LEU A 92 -1.46 10.08 -16.72
C LEU A 92 -1.37 10.01 -18.25
N CYS A 93 -0.72 8.97 -18.80
CA CYS A 93 -0.70 8.73 -20.25
C CYS A 93 -2.11 8.53 -20.80
N LEU A 94 -2.97 7.77 -20.11
CA LEU A 94 -4.35 7.54 -20.54
C LEU A 94 -5.15 8.85 -20.53
N VAL A 95 -5.06 9.64 -19.47
CA VAL A 95 -5.73 10.93 -19.35
C VAL A 95 -5.25 11.88 -20.44
N SER A 96 -3.93 11.98 -20.66
CA SER A 96 -3.32 12.81 -21.70
C SER A 96 -3.78 12.39 -23.10
N TYR A 97 -3.71 11.09 -23.43
CA TYR A 97 -4.18 10.55 -24.70
C TYR A 97 -5.68 10.84 -24.91
N SER A 98 -6.50 10.57 -23.90
CA SER A 98 -7.96 10.75 -23.99
C SER A 98 -8.36 12.21 -24.16
N ALA A 99 -7.62 13.13 -23.53
CA ALA A 99 -7.84 14.55 -23.70
C ALA A 99 -7.43 14.99 -25.11
N MET A 100 -6.24 14.62 -25.56
CA MET A 100 -5.76 14.99 -26.89
C MET A 100 -6.69 14.48 -27.99
N GLU A 101 -7.16 13.23 -27.87
CA GLU A 101 -8.13 12.64 -28.79
C GLU A 101 -9.49 13.38 -28.80
N TYR A 102 -9.90 13.91 -27.65
CA TYR A 102 -11.16 14.64 -27.54
C TYR A 102 -11.08 16.06 -28.13
N TYR A 103 -9.99 16.79 -27.88
CA TYR A 103 -9.83 18.18 -28.33
C TYR A 103 -9.27 18.27 -29.75
N HIS A 104 -8.38 17.36 -30.14
CA HIS A 104 -7.72 17.33 -31.45
C HIS A 104 -7.70 15.92 -32.05
N PRO A 105 -8.86 15.38 -32.46
CA PRO A 105 -8.94 14.11 -33.16
C PRO A 105 -8.24 14.12 -34.53
N GLU A 106 -7.95 15.30 -35.09
CA GLU A 106 -7.26 15.46 -36.36
C GLU A 106 -5.76 15.12 -36.32
N PHE A 107 -5.14 15.05 -35.14
CA PHE A 107 -3.72 14.76 -34.99
C PHE A 107 -3.44 13.28 -34.72
N ASP A 108 -2.23 12.83 -35.07
CA ASP A 108 -1.73 11.55 -34.60
C ASP A 108 -1.34 11.67 -33.13
N ASN A 109 -2.26 11.27 -32.26
CA ASN A 109 -2.14 11.39 -30.81
C ASN A 109 -1.31 10.27 -30.17
N THR A 110 -0.52 9.53 -30.96
CA THR A 110 0.38 8.51 -30.43
C THR A 110 1.44 9.15 -29.51
N LEU A 111 1.49 8.69 -28.27
CA LEU A 111 2.46 9.18 -27.30
C LEU A 111 3.85 8.62 -27.63
N PRO A 112 4.85 9.48 -27.90
CA PRO A 112 6.22 9.04 -28.16
C PRO A 112 6.78 8.26 -26.96
N LEU A 113 7.49 7.16 -27.23
CA LEU A 113 8.08 6.33 -26.18
C LEU A 113 9.00 7.14 -25.26
N GLU A 114 9.76 8.08 -25.82
CA GLU A 114 10.67 8.94 -25.07
C GLU A 114 9.93 9.78 -24.01
N SER A 115 8.79 10.36 -24.38
CA SER A 115 7.95 11.15 -23.46
C SER A 115 7.38 10.29 -22.34
N VAL A 116 6.94 9.06 -22.65
CA VAL A 116 6.43 8.11 -21.66
C VAL A 116 7.53 7.68 -20.68
N VAL A 117 8.72 7.37 -21.20
CA VAL A 117 9.87 6.98 -20.37
C VAL A 117 10.34 8.13 -19.49
N MET A 118 10.40 9.35 -20.03
CA MET A 118 10.73 10.55 -19.25
C MET A 118 9.69 10.79 -18.15
N GLY A 119 8.40 10.73 -18.49
CA GLY A 119 7.30 10.85 -17.53
C GLY A 119 7.39 9.81 -16.42
N PHE A 120 7.71 8.56 -16.77
CA PHE A 120 7.93 7.48 -15.80
C PHE A 120 9.04 7.84 -14.79
N PHE A 121 10.19 8.34 -15.25
CA PHE A 121 11.29 8.72 -14.36
C PHE A 121 10.94 9.92 -13.47
N ILE A 122 10.20 10.90 -13.99
CA ILE A 122 9.72 12.04 -13.20
C ILE A 122 8.77 11.56 -12.09
N VAL A 123 7.78 10.74 -12.43
CA VAL A 123 6.85 10.15 -11.46
C VAL A 123 7.62 9.31 -10.44
N ALA A 124 8.59 8.50 -10.88
CA ALA A 124 9.42 7.68 -10.01
C ALA A 124 10.18 8.54 -8.99
N PHE A 125 10.82 9.61 -9.45
CA PHE A 125 11.60 10.52 -8.60
C PHE A 125 10.71 11.23 -7.57
N ILE A 126 9.59 11.81 -8.02
CA ILE A 126 8.63 12.51 -7.14
C ILE A 126 8.05 11.54 -6.11
N ALA A 127 7.62 10.35 -6.54
CA ALA A 127 7.06 9.34 -5.65
C ALA A 127 8.08 8.85 -4.61
N ALA A 128 9.35 8.67 -5.01
CA ALA A 128 10.41 8.26 -4.11
C ALA A 128 10.68 9.32 -3.04
N ALA A 129 10.84 10.58 -3.46
CA ALA A 129 11.02 11.71 -2.54
C ALA A 129 9.84 11.83 -1.58
N ALA A 130 8.60 11.74 -2.09
CA ALA A 130 7.41 11.90 -1.28
C ALA A 130 7.20 10.75 -0.28
N GLU A 131 7.46 9.48 -0.66
CA GLU A 131 7.41 8.35 0.29
C GLU A 131 8.52 8.45 1.35
N ALA A 132 9.73 8.90 0.99
CA ALA A 132 10.83 9.09 1.95
C ALA A 132 10.48 10.16 2.99
N ILE A 133 9.94 11.30 2.55
CA ILE A 133 9.49 12.38 3.45
C ILE A 133 8.33 11.89 4.32
N TYR A 134 7.35 11.18 3.74
CA TYR A 134 6.22 10.63 4.49
C TYR A 134 6.67 9.64 5.57
N GLU A 135 7.64 8.78 5.28
CA GLU A 135 8.19 7.84 6.26
C GLU A 135 8.95 8.57 7.38
N ALA A 136 9.80 9.55 7.02
CA ALA A 136 10.53 10.36 8.00
C ALA A 136 9.60 11.11 8.96
N ILE A 137 8.53 11.72 8.43
CA ILE A 137 7.54 12.43 9.25
C ILE A 137 6.81 11.48 10.19
N ASN A 138 6.43 10.29 9.71
CA ASN A 138 5.75 9.30 10.57
C ASN A 138 6.65 8.74 11.68
N GLN A 139 7.96 8.65 11.44
CA GLN A 139 8.91 8.25 12.47
C GLN A 139 9.10 9.35 13.52
N GLN A 140 9.15 10.62 13.10
CA GLN A 140 9.41 11.75 13.98
C GLN A 140 8.15 12.26 14.72
N PHE A 141 6.98 12.22 14.08
CA PHE A 141 5.73 12.78 14.59
C PHE A 141 4.64 11.71 14.65
N LYS A 142 4.21 11.32 15.86
CA LYS A 142 3.08 10.40 16.10
C LYS A 142 1.70 11.07 15.97
N SER A 143 1.56 12.04 15.05
CA SER A 143 0.28 12.73 14.84
C SER A 143 -0.63 11.94 13.91
N LYS A 144 -1.87 11.67 14.35
CA LYS A 144 -2.89 10.97 13.54
C LYS A 144 -3.19 11.67 12.22
N LEU A 145 -2.99 12.99 12.14
CA LEU A 145 -3.26 13.78 10.95
C LEU A 145 -2.22 13.53 9.85
N LEU A 146 -0.93 13.58 10.21
CA LEU A 146 0.20 13.41 9.28
C LEU A 146 0.37 11.94 8.85
N SER A 147 -0.10 11.00 9.67
CA SER A 147 -0.12 9.59 9.30
C SER A 147 -1.17 9.24 8.26
N ASN A 148 -2.14 10.11 7.94
CA ASN A 148 -3.10 9.84 6.88
C ASN A 148 -2.47 10.13 5.50
N PRO A 149 -2.28 9.11 4.62
CA PRO A 149 -1.72 9.33 3.29
C PRO A 149 -2.52 10.34 2.45
N TRP A 150 -3.85 10.34 2.56
CA TRP A 150 -4.68 11.26 1.79
C TRP A 150 -4.36 12.72 2.12
N LEU A 151 -4.24 13.05 3.41
CA LEU A 151 -3.93 14.42 3.82
C LEU A 151 -2.51 14.80 3.42
N PHE A 152 -1.56 13.87 3.55
CA PHE A 152 -0.16 14.13 3.22
C PHE A 152 0.06 14.37 1.72
N PHE A 153 -0.47 13.52 0.84
CA PHE A 153 -0.23 13.62 -0.60
C PHE A 153 -1.18 14.60 -1.28
N LEU A 154 -2.47 14.61 -0.90
CA LEU A 154 -3.49 15.35 -1.64
C LEU A 154 -3.48 16.85 -1.28
N LEU A 155 -3.39 17.22 0.00
CA LEU A 155 -3.48 18.64 0.40
C LEU A 155 -2.38 19.51 -0.23
N PRO A 156 -1.07 19.14 -0.15
CA PRO A 156 -0.04 19.95 -0.80
C PRO A 156 -0.22 20.01 -2.32
N SER A 157 -0.66 18.90 -2.94
CA SER A 157 -0.89 18.86 -4.39
C SER A 157 -2.05 19.77 -4.83
N LEU A 158 -3.11 19.87 -4.03
CA LEU A 158 -4.24 20.77 -4.29
C LEU A 158 -3.86 22.23 -4.04
N VAL A 159 -3.09 22.53 -3.00
CA VAL A 159 -2.58 23.90 -2.77
C VAL A 159 -1.72 24.32 -3.95
N PHE A 160 -0.84 23.44 -4.42
CA PHE A 160 -0.02 23.70 -5.60
C PHE A 160 -0.87 23.94 -6.84
N GLY A 161 -1.85 23.06 -7.12
CA GLY A 161 -2.79 23.26 -8.24
C GLY A 161 -3.62 24.54 -8.13
N GLY A 162 -4.01 24.94 -6.91
CA GLY A 162 -4.72 26.18 -6.64
C GLY A 162 -3.85 27.44 -6.81
N ILE A 163 -2.55 27.36 -6.56
CA ILE A 163 -1.62 28.44 -6.90
C ILE A 163 -1.44 28.51 -8.41
N GLN A 164 -1.28 27.37 -9.07
CA GLN A 164 -1.12 27.31 -10.51
C GLN A 164 -2.36 27.80 -11.27
N SER A 165 -3.56 27.59 -10.74
CA SER A 165 -4.79 28.10 -11.38
C SER A 165 -4.84 29.63 -11.49
N LEU A 166 -4.07 30.37 -10.69
CA LEU A 166 -3.90 31.81 -10.88
C LEU A 166 -3.30 32.13 -12.26
N SER A 167 -2.35 31.32 -12.72
CA SER A 167 -1.75 31.48 -14.05
C SER A 167 -2.76 31.26 -15.18
N LEU A 168 -3.72 30.36 -14.98
CA LEU A 168 -4.83 30.13 -15.91
C LEU A 168 -5.77 31.34 -16.00
N PHE A 169 -6.00 32.05 -14.89
CA PHE A 169 -6.80 33.27 -14.91
C PHE A 169 -6.05 34.45 -15.54
N GLU A 170 -4.73 34.53 -15.37
CA GLU A 170 -3.91 35.59 -15.94
C GLU A 170 -3.68 35.43 -17.45
N ASN A 171 -3.48 34.19 -17.93
CA ASN A 171 -3.17 33.90 -19.33
C ASN A 171 -4.04 32.75 -19.88
N PRO A 172 -5.37 32.93 -19.96
CA PRO A 172 -6.29 31.83 -20.31
C PRO A 172 -6.05 31.26 -21.72
N GLU A 173 -5.52 32.06 -22.64
CA GLU A 173 -5.26 31.62 -24.03
C GLU A 173 -4.12 30.60 -24.13
N GLN A 174 -3.21 30.55 -23.15
CA GLN A 174 -2.13 29.56 -23.11
C GLN A 174 -2.58 28.17 -22.68
N TYR A 175 -3.79 28.03 -22.14
CA TYR A 175 -4.31 26.81 -21.53
C TYR A 175 -5.55 26.25 -22.24
N GLN A 176 -5.80 26.69 -23.47
CA GLN A 176 -6.84 26.14 -24.32
C GLN A 176 -6.50 24.71 -24.76
N ASP A 177 -7.51 24.00 -25.27
CA ASP A 177 -7.38 22.71 -25.94
C ASP A 177 -6.50 21.68 -25.22
N SER A 178 -6.96 21.25 -24.05
CA SER A 178 -6.33 20.26 -23.16
C SER A 178 -5.09 20.69 -22.35
N LEU A 179 -4.42 21.80 -22.70
CA LEU A 179 -3.19 22.24 -22.02
C LEU A 179 -3.39 22.61 -20.53
N TRP A 180 -4.62 22.90 -20.13
CA TRP A 180 -4.96 23.07 -18.71
C TRP A 180 -4.72 21.79 -17.88
N LEU A 181 -4.72 20.60 -18.48
CA LEU A 181 -4.46 19.34 -17.77
C LEU A 181 -3.03 19.25 -17.24
N ASP A 182 -2.06 19.84 -17.96
CA ASP A 182 -0.66 19.87 -17.54
C ASP A 182 -0.49 20.68 -16.24
N LEU A 183 -1.29 21.73 -16.08
CA LEU A 183 -1.37 22.56 -14.87
C LEU A 183 -1.88 21.74 -13.66
N PHE A 184 -2.74 20.75 -13.90
CA PHE A 184 -3.29 19.90 -12.84
C PHE A 184 -2.67 18.49 -12.82
N ALA A 185 -1.57 18.26 -13.56
CA ALA A 185 -0.91 16.95 -13.60
C ALA A 185 -0.46 16.48 -12.21
N ILE A 186 0.00 17.39 -11.35
CA ILE A 186 0.43 17.07 -9.98
C ILE A 186 -0.75 16.61 -9.11
N PRO A 187 -1.86 17.36 -8.94
CA PRO A 187 -3.00 16.89 -8.17
C PRO A 187 -3.68 15.65 -8.77
N ILE A 188 -3.78 15.55 -10.10
CA ILE A 188 -4.31 14.35 -10.77
C ILE A 188 -3.41 13.13 -10.46
N GLY A 189 -2.10 13.29 -10.58
CA GLY A 189 -1.12 12.26 -10.27
C GLY A 189 -1.14 11.85 -8.79
N ALA A 190 -1.27 12.80 -7.87
CA ALA A 190 -1.39 12.53 -6.43
C ALA A 190 -2.67 11.74 -6.10
N PHE A 191 -3.79 12.09 -6.73
CA PHE A 191 -5.04 11.34 -6.60
C PHE A 191 -4.88 9.91 -7.14
N ALA A 192 -4.34 9.74 -8.35
CA ALA A 192 -4.07 8.44 -8.95
C ALA A 192 -3.13 7.58 -8.09
N TYR A 193 -2.11 8.20 -7.47
CA TYR A 193 -1.18 7.55 -6.56
C TYR A 193 -1.89 6.95 -5.34
N LEU A 194 -2.81 7.71 -4.73
CA LEU A 194 -3.57 7.27 -3.56
C LEU A 194 -4.53 6.13 -3.91
N ILE A 195 -5.21 6.21 -5.06
CA ILE A 195 -6.06 5.14 -5.58
C ILE A 195 -5.23 3.88 -5.83
N SER A 196 -4.08 4.00 -6.50
CA SER A 196 -3.17 2.89 -6.77
C SER A 196 -2.73 2.20 -5.48
N ARG A 197 -2.38 2.98 -4.45
CA ARG A 197 -1.96 2.47 -3.14
C ARG A 197 -3.10 1.70 -2.44
N GLN A 198 -4.35 2.15 -2.57
CA GLN A 198 -5.51 1.43 -2.05
C GLN A 198 -5.81 0.15 -2.83
N LEU A 199 -5.72 0.20 -4.17
CA LEU A 199 -5.90 -0.96 -5.05
C LEU A 199 -4.84 -2.02 -4.77
N PHE A 200 -3.57 -1.63 -4.66
CA PHE A 200 -2.47 -2.53 -4.31
C PHE A 200 -2.76 -3.28 -3.00
N THR A 201 -3.22 -2.54 -1.98
CA THR A 201 -3.59 -3.15 -0.70
C THR A 201 -4.75 -4.14 -0.86
N ARG A 202 -5.78 -3.81 -1.65
CA ARG A 202 -6.90 -4.73 -1.88
C ARG A 202 -6.48 -5.98 -2.66
N ILE A 203 -5.72 -5.82 -3.73
CA ILE A 203 -5.35 -6.91 -4.65
C ILE A 203 -4.28 -7.82 -4.04
N PHE A 204 -3.21 -7.26 -3.47
CA PHE A 204 -2.07 -8.06 -3.02
C PHE A 204 -2.11 -8.41 -1.53
N VAL A 205 -2.82 -7.63 -0.71
CA VAL A 205 -2.88 -7.86 0.74
C VAL A 205 -4.20 -8.51 1.15
N ARG A 206 -5.34 -8.10 0.57
CA ARG A 206 -6.67 -8.62 0.95
C ARG A 206 -7.11 -9.86 0.14
N ASN A 207 -6.69 -10.02 -1.12
CA ASN A 207 -7.10 -11.14 -1.98
C ASN A 207 -6.55 -12.52 -1.56
N SER A 208 -5.59 -12.59 -0.64
CA SER A 208 -5.20 -13.87 -0.02
C SER A 208 -6.28 -14.49 0.87
N ARG A 209 -7.36 -13.75 1.19
CA ARG A 209 -8.49 -14.24 2.00
C ARG A 209 -9.59 -14.94 1.20
N ASP A 210 -10.00 -14.39 0.04
CA ASP A 210 -11.15 -14.92 -0.71
C ASP A 210 -10.84 -16.25 -1.43
N PHE A 211 -9.56 -16.52 -1.73
CA PHE A 211 -9.18 -17.76 -2.42
C PHE A 211 -9.35 -19.03 -1.57
N LYS A 212 -9.42 -18.90 -0.24
CA LYS A 212 -9.66 -20.03 0.69
C LYS A 212 -11.14 -20.21 1.05
N GLU A 213 -11.94 -19.15 1.05
CA GLU A 213 -13.37 -19.23 1.40
C GLU A 213 -14.16 -19.99 0.31
N ASN A 214 -13.78 -19.85 -0.97
CA ASN A 214 -14.37 -20.61 -2.08
C ASN A 214 -13.92 -22.09 -2.19
N ARG A 215 -13.00 -22.56 -1.34
CA ARG A 215 -12.66 -24.01 -1.23
C ARG A 215 -13.25 -24.67 0.02
N ALA A 216 -13.93 -23.91 0.87
CA ALA A 216 -14.52 -24.40 2.12
C ALA A 216 -16.06 -24.42 2.07
N SER A 217 -16.68 -24.07 0.93
CA SER A 217 -18.10 -24.20 0.64
C SER A 217 -18.40 -25.44 -0.19
#